data_AF-A0A948RGW8-F1
#
_entry.id   AF-A0A948RGW8-F1
#
_cell.length_a   1.000
_cell.length_b   1.000
_cell.length_c   1.000
_cell.angle_alpha   90.00
_cell.angle_beta   90.00
_cell.angle_gamma   90.00
#
_symmetry.space_group_name_H-M   'P 1'
#
loop_
_entity.id
_entity.type
_entity.pdbx_description
1 polymer ?
#
loop_
_entity_poly.entity_id
_entity_poly.type
_entity_poly.pdbx_seq_one_letter_code
_entity_poly.pdbx_strand_id
1 'polypeptide(L)' 'MVCHGSLGGWNATSYSDIMTSGSHAPTVIPGNAANSLLVRKLMGTQTEGLVMPPSGKLSDAEIQIIIDWSNAGAPEQ' A
#
# COMPACT_ATOMS: atom_id res chain seq x y z
N MET A 1 1.46 14.93 5.06
CA MET A 1 0.71 14.35 3.92
C MET A 1 1.08 15.05 2.62
N VAL A 2 2.31 14.88 2.12
CA VAL A 2 2.74 15.53 0.86
C VAL A 2 3.04 14.48 -0.23
N CYS A 3 3.36 13.25 0.16
CA CYS A 3 3.75 12.19 -0.80
C CYS A 3 2.60 11.27 -1.24
N HIS A 4 1.47 11.27 -0.53
CA HIS A 4 0.32 10.40 -0.81
C HIS A 4 -0.91 11.29 -0.98
N GLY A 5 -1.38 11.40 -2.23
CA GLY A 5 -2.42 12.32 -2.69
C GLY A 5 -2.03 12.96 -4.02
N SER A 6 -1.11 13.93 -4.00
CA SER A 6 -0.61 14.57 -5.23
C SER A 6 0.21 13.63 -6.11
N LEU A 7 0.91 12.65 -5.52
CA LEU A 7 1.69 11.64 -6.24
C LEU A 7 0.91 10.32 -6.29
N GLY A 8 0.20 10.10 -7.39
CA GLY A 8 -0.54 8.87 -7.67
C GLY A 8 -1.91 8.74 -6.99
N GLY A 9 -2.43 9.81 -6.38
CA GLY A 9 -3.82 9.87 -5.91
C GLY A 9 -4.16 9.04 -4.68
N TRP A 10 -3.22 8.26 -4.14
CA TRP A 10 -3.49 7.37 -3.01
C TRP A 10 -3.47 8.15 -1.70
N ASN A 11 -4.52 7.99 -0.91
CA ASN A 11 -4.73 8.66 0.36
C ASN A 11 -4.80 7.61 1.48
N ALA A 12 -3.98 7.82 2.51
CA ALA A 12 -3.86 6.93 3.66
C ALA A 12 -4.49 7.52 4.95
N THR A 13 -5.38 8.53 4.84
CA THR A 13 -5.97 9.21 6.00
C THR A 13 -7.17 8.52 6.61
N SER A 14 -7.86 7.66 5.87
CA SER A 14 -9.01 6.89 6.35
C SER A 14 -8.97 5.47 5.79
N TYR A 15 -9.63 4.54 6.47
CA TYR A 15 -9.75 3.18 5.97
C TYR A 15 -10.39 3.14 4.58
N SER A 16 -11.50 3.85 4.38
CA SER A 16 -12.13 3.95 3.06
C SER A 16 -11.16 4.44 1.99
N ASP A 17 -10.39 5.50 2.28
CA ASP A 17 -9.41 6.04 1.33
C ASP A 17 -8.29 5.04 1.03
N ILE A 18 -7.77 4.34 2.02
CA ILE A 18 -6.72 3.31 1.83
C ILE A 18 -7.19 2.26 0.82
N MET A 19 -8.47 1.89 0.91
CA MET A 19 -9.06 0.83 0.10
C MET A 19 -9.51 1.31 -1.29
N THR A 20 -10.00 2.55 -1.42
CA THR A 20 -10.69 3.01 -2.64
C THR A 20 -9.98 4.12 -3.41
N SER A 21 -8.96 4.77 -2.84
CA SER A 21 -8.25 5.86 -3.49
C SER A 21 -7.00 5.39 -4.26
N GLY A 22 -6.41 6.31 -5.02
CA GLY A 22 -5.28 6.03 -5.91
C GLY A 22 -5.69 5.96 -7.37
N SER A 23 -4.85 6.52 -8.24
CA SER A 23 -5.04 6.44 -9.69
C SER A 23 -4.96 5.01 -10.22
N HIS A 24 -4.41 4.08 -9.43
CA HIS A 24 -4.26 2.66 -9.74
C HIS A 24 -5.01 1.78 -8.73
N ALA A 25 -6.13 2.28 -8.19
CA ALA A 25 -6.98 1.49 -7.31
C ALA A 25 -7.48 0.21 -8.02
N PRO A 26 -7.64 -0.92 -7.30
CA PRO A 26 -7.45 -1.06 -5.86
C PRO A 26 -5.96 -1.13 -5.45
N THR A 27 -5.57 -0.26 -4.52
CA THR A 27 -4.17 -0.23 -4.01
C THR A 27 -3.91 -1.37 -3.02
N VAL A 28 -4.97 -1.81 -2.33
CA VAL A 28 -5.00 -2.97 -1.42
C VAL A 28 -6.02 -3.98 -1.94
N ILE A 29 -5.64 -5.25 -2.01
CA ILE A 29 -6.51 -6.37 -2.35
C ILE A 29 -6.66 -7.23 -1.08
N PRO A 30 -7.82 -7.17 -0.39
CA PRO A 30 -8.11 -8.01 0.77
C PRO A 30 -7.84 -9.49 0.51
N GLY A 31 -7.08 -10.13 1.39
CA GLY A 31 -6.72 -11.55 1.29
C GLY A 31 -5.64 -11.87 0.25
N ASN A 32 -5.04 -10.85 -0.40
CA ASN A 32 -4.05 -11.07 -1.44
C ASN A 32 -2.96 -9.98 -1.42
N ALA A 33 -2.09 -10.03 -0.41
CA ALA A 33 -0.97 -9.11 -0.27
C ALA A 33 -0.04 -9.12 -1.50
N ALA A 34 0.24 -10.29 -2.07
CA ALA A 34 1.15 -10.44 -3.22
C ALA A 34 0.69 -9.67 -4.47
N ASN A 35 -0.62 -9.47 -4.63
CA ASN A 35 -1.19 -8.70 -5.73
C ASN A 35 -1.58 -7.27 -5.36
N SER A 36 -1.51 -6.91 -4.07
CA SER A 36 -1.76 -5.55 -3.60
C SER A 36 -0.64 -4.60 -4.03
N LEU A 37 -0.98 -3.52 -4.74
CA LEU A 37 -0.01 -2.53 -5.21
C LEU A 37 0.77 -1.90 -4.04
N LEU A 38 0.11 -1.69 -2.90
CA LEU A 38 0.75 -1.22 -1.66
C LEU A 38 1.96 -2.10 -1.29
N VAL A 39 1.73 -3.41 -1.18
CA VAL A 39 2.75 -4.38 -0.78
C VAL A 39 3.85 -4.47 -1.83
N ARG A 40 3.50 -4.50 -3.12
CA ARG A 40 4.49 -4.54 -4.20
C ARG A 40 5.40 -3.31 -4.18
N LYS A 41 4.85 -2.12 -3.90
CA LYS A 41 5.63 -0.89 -3.79
C LYS A 41 6.58 -0.91 -2.59
N LEU A 42 6.18 -1.48 -1.46
CA LEU A 42 7.06 -1.65 -0.29
C LEU A 42 8.17 -2.68 -0.54
N MET A 43 7.88 -3.71 -1.34
CA MET A 43 8.82 -4.77 -1.68
C MET A 43 9.70 -4.48 -2.90
N GLY A 44 9.45 -3.38 -3.63
CA GLY A 44 10.18 -3.05 -4.87
C GLY A 44 9.80 -3.93 -6.07
N THR A 45 8.64 -4.60 -6.03
CA THR A 45 8.15 -5.52 -7.07
C THR A 45 6.95 -4.96 -7.85
N GLN A 46 6.69 -3.65 -7.70
CA GLN A 46 5.58 -2.97 -8.36
C GLN A 46 5.71 -2.95 -9.88
N THR A 47 4.57 -3.05 -10.55
CA THR A 47 4.45 -2.89 -12.01
C THR A 47 4.25 -1.43 -12.43
N GLU A 48 3.90 -0.56 -11.47
CA GLU A 48 3.58 0.85 -11.74
C GLU A 48 4.20 1.78 -10.71
N GLY A 49 4.68 2.93 -11.19
CA GLY A 49 5.39 3.93 -10.41
C GLY A 49 6.70 3.40 -9.79
N LEU A 50 7.22 4.14 -8.81
CA LEU A 50 8.45 3.79 -8.11
C LEU A 50 8.19 3.01 -6.82
N VAL A 51 9.24 2.37 -6.32
CA VAL A 51 9.33 1.76 -5.00
C VAL A 51 9.04 2.81 -3.93
N MET A 52 8.39 2.41 -2.84
CA MET A 52 8.03 3.28 -1.73
C MET A 52 8.56 2.71 -0.40
N PRO A 53 8.90 3.58 0.58
CA PRO A 53 8.92 5.04 0.44
C PRO A 53 10.19 5.53 -0.30
N PRO A 54 10.17 6.74 -0.89
CA PRO A 54 11.31 7.27 -1.64
C PRO A 54 12.55 7.52 -0.76
N SER A 55 12.35 7.65 0.55
CA SER A 55 13.39 7.82 1.56
C SER A 55 14.17 6.54 1.88
N GLY A 56 13.77 5.39 1.33
CA GLY A 56 14.39 4.09 1.60
C GLY A 56 13.41 3.09 2.18
N LYS A 57 13.72 1.80 2.04
CA LYS A 57 12.87 0.68 2.45
C LYS A 57 12.59 0.72 3.96
N LEU A 58 11.35 0.43 4.35
CA LEU A 58 10.99 0.14 5.75
C LEU A 58 11.70 -1.13 6.24
N SER A 59 11.70 -1.36 7.55
CA SER A 59 12.19 -2.63 8.07
C SER A 59 11.32 -3.80 7.59
N ASP A 60 11.93 -4.99 7.47
CA ASP A 60 11.20 -6.19 7.07
C ASP A 60 10.04 -6.50 8.03
N ALA A 61 10.21 -6.18 9.33
CA ALA A 61 9.16 -6.35 10.34
C ALA A 61 7.95 -5.42 10.11
N GLU A 62 8.18 -4.15 9.77
CA GLU A 62 7.09 -3.20 9.47
C GLU A 62 6.35 -3.61 8.18
N ILE A 63 7.09 -4.06 7.17
CA ILE A 63 6.49 -4.56 5.92
C ILE A 63 5.66 -5.81 6.19
N GLN A 64 6.15 -6.72 7.05
CA GLN A 64 5.44 -7.94 7.39
C GLN A 64 4.09 -7.66 8.06
N ILE A 65 4.00 -6.64 8.94
CA ILE A 65 2.73 -6.24 9.56
C ILE A 65 1.70 -5.84 8.48
N ILE A 66 2.12 -5.11 7.44
CA ILE A 66 1.23 -4.68 6.35
C ILE A 66 0.82 -5.87 5.48
N ILE A 67 1.74 -6.81 5.22
CA ILE A 67 1.45 -8.05 4.51
C ILE A 67 0.42 -8.88 5.26
N ASP A 68 0.60 -9.06 6.57
CA ASP A 68 -0.29 -9.85 7.42
C ASP A 68 -1.68 -9.20 7.51
N TRP A 69 -1.74 -7.89 7.72
CA TRP A 69 -3.01 -7.14 7.68
C TRP A 69 -3.74 -7.31 6.34
N SER A 70 -3.03 -7.17 5.21
CA SER A 70 -3.62 -7.35 3.88
C SER A 70 -4.11 -8.79 3.67
N ASN A 71 -3.33 -9.80 4.07
CA ASN A 71 -3.70 -11.21 3.97
C ASN A 71 -4.85 -11.60 4.91
N ALA A 72 -4.99 -10.94 6.05
CA ALA A 72 -6.12 -11.11 6.97
C ALA A 72 -7.44 -10.51 6.45
N GLY A 73 -7.46 -10.01 5.21
CA GLY A 73 -8.63 -9.38 4.62
C GLY A 73 -8.67 -7.86 4.80
N ALA A 74 -7.55 -7.25 5.20
CA ALA A 74 -7.43 -5.82 5.44
C ALA A 74 -8.55 -5.28 6.35
N PRO A 75 -8.77 -5.83 7.56
CA PRO A 75 -9.86 -5.41 8.41
C PRO A 75 -9.71 -3.95 8.87
N GLU A 76 -10.86 -3.26 8.97
CA GLU A 76 -10.99 -2.01 9.72
C GLU A 76 -11.03 -2.34 11.21
N GLN A 77 -10.34 -1.53 12.04
CA GLN A 77 -10.25 -1.70 13.48
C GLN A 77 -11.06 -0.64 14.20
#